data_AF-A0A5J4P7S0-F1
#
_entry.id   AF-A0A5J4P7S0-F1
#
_cell.length_a   1.000
_cell.length_b   1.000
_cell.length_c   1.000
_cell.angle_alpha   90.00
_cell.angle_beta   90.00
_cell.angle_gamma   90.00
#
_symmetry.space_group_name_H-M   'P 1'
#
loop_
_entity.id
_entity.type
_entity.pdbx_description
1 polymer ?
#
loop_
_entity_poly.entity_id
_entity_poly.type
_entity_poly.pdbx_seq_one_letter_code
_entity_poly.pdbx_strand_id
1 'polypeptide(L)' 'MKTICFYFEIHKIIHLKRYSFFDIGTDHYYYDDYLNETTIAETAERSYIPALTALLQAVKYQKVLKSKA' A
#
# COMPACT_ATOMS: atom_id res chain seq x y z
N MET A 1 -21.75 20.50 15.47
CA MET A 1 -20.88 19.30 15.59
C MET A 1 -19.60 19.58 14.86
N LYS A 2 -18.44 19.23 15.45
CA LYS A 2 -17.17 19.24 14.71
C LYS A 2 -17.07 17.93 13.95
N THR A 3 -16.73 18.01 12.67
CA THR A 3 -16.55 16.84 11.81
C THR A 3 -15.07 16.49 11.77
N ILE A 4 -14.76 15.19 11.87
CA ILE A 4 -13.39 14.68 11.75
C ILE A 4 -13.31 13.91 10.43
N CYS A 5 -12.31 14.22 9.61
CA CYS A 5 -12.02 13.51 8.37
C CYS A 5 -10.62 12.89 8.50
N PHE A 6 -10.54 11.56 8.41
CA PHE A 6 -9.27 10.87 8.34
C PHE A 6 -8.80 10.83 6.89
N TYR A 7 -7.57 11.26 6.64
CA TYR A 7 -6.92 11.22 5.33
C TYR A 7 -5.63 10.43 5.43
N PHE A 8 -5.49 9.40 4.60
CA PHE A 8 -4.31 8.55 4.56
C PHE A 8 -3.59 8.77 3.24
N GLU A 9 -2.38 9.33 3.31
CA GLU A 9 -1.51 9.47 2.15
C GLU A 9 -0.69 8.19 1.99
N ILE A 10 -0.80 7.57 0.82
CA ILE A 10 -0.07 6.35 0.49
C ILE A 10 0.96 6.70 -0.59
N HIS A 11 2.23 6.68 -0.20
CA HIS A 11 3.35 6.88 -1.13
C HIS A 11 4.28 5.67 -1.12
N LYS A 12 4.65 5.20 -2.31
CA LYS A 12 5.66 4.17 -2.51
C LYS A 12 6.69 4.62 -3.53
N ILE A 13 7.95 4.44 -3.13
CA ILE A 13 9.11 4.74 -3.96
C ILE A 13 9.39 3.50 -4.81
N ILE A 14 9.77 3.72 -6.07
CA ILE A 14 10.27 2.66 -6.94
C ILE A 14 11.78 2.57 -6.73
N HIS A 15 12.24 1.40 -6.33
CA HIS A 15 13.64 1.07 -6.18
C HIS A 15 14.28 0.84 -7.54
N LEU A 16 15.37 1.56 -7.78
CA LEU A 16 16.25 1.32 -8.90
C LEU A 16 17.32 0.31 -8.50
N LYS A 17 17.69 -0.56 -9.42
CA LYS A 17 18.83 -1.45 -9.20
C LYS A 17 20.11 -0.62 -9.15
N ARG A 18 21.17 -1.21 -8.59
CA ARG A 18 22.50 -0.61 -8.70
C ARG A 18 22.92 -0.56 -10.16
N TYR A 19 22.88 0.62 -10.75
CA TYR A 19 23.22 0.87 -12.14
C TYR A 19 24.51 1.69 -12.22
N SER A 20 25.57 1.10 -12.75
CA SER A 20 26.89 1.70 -12.87
C SER A 20 27.11 2.31 -14.25
N PHE A 21 28.16 3.11 -14.40
CA PHE A 21 28.56 3.67 -15.70
C PHE A 21 28.84 2.59 -16.75
N PHE A 22 29.28 1.39 -16.34
CA PHE A 22 29.59 0.30 -17.26
C PHE A 22 28.34 -0.39 -17.83
N ASP A 23 27.19 -0.19 -17.21
CA ASP A 23 25.92 -0.76 -17.65
C ASP A 23 25.28 0.08 -18.78
N ILE A 24 25.83 1.27 -19.06
CA ILE A 24 25.34 2.18 -20.10
C ILE A 24 25.54 1.56 -21.49
N GLY A 25 24.45 1.40 -22.23
CA GLY A 25 24.45 0.89 -23.60
C GLY A 25 24.45 -0.65 -23.72
N THR A 26 24.54 -1.36 -22.60
CA THR A 26 24.48 -2.82 -22.53
C THR A 26 23.23 -3.32 -21.82
N ASP A 27 22.82 -2.61 -20.75
CA ASP A 27 21.65 -2.94 -19.95
C ASP A 27 20.70 -1.73 -19.88
N HIS A 28 19.48 -1.92 -20.38
CA HIS A 28 18.43 -0.90 -20.41
C HIS A 28 17.38 -1.08 -19.31
N TYR A 29 17.57 -2.06 -18.42
CA TYR A 29 16.69 -2.30 -17.31
C TYR A 29 17.19 -1.54 -16.07
N TYR A 30 16.36 -0.71 -15.44
CA TYR A 30 16.80 0.16 -14.33
C TYR A 30 16.21 -0.20 -12.98
N TYR A 31 15.19 -1.04 -12.94
CA TYR A 31 14.42 -1.31 -11.73
C TYR A 31 14.97 -2.50 -10.93
N ASP A 32 14.82 -2.41 -9.62
CA ASP A 32 15.03 -3.54 -8.71
C ASP A 32 13.67 -4.19 -8.42
N ASP A 33 13.25 -5.11 -9.30
CA ASP A 33 11.93 -5.74 -9.21
C ASP A 33 11.76 -6.53 -7.92
N TYR A 34 12.80 -7.25 -7.52
CA TYR A 34 12.77 -8.04 -6.29
C TYR A 34 12.50 -7.15 -5.08
N LEU A 35 13.23 -6.03 -4.95
CA LEU A 35 13.03 -5.10 -3.85
C LEU A 35 11.67 -4.39 -3.94
N ASN A 36 11.24 -4.01 -5.14
CA ASN A 36 9.93 -3.40 -5.36
C ASN A 36 8.79 -4.35 -4.96
N GLU A 37 8.79 -5.58 -5.45
CA GLU A 37 7.77 -6.58 -5.14
C GLU A 37 7.73 -6.89 -3.65
N THR A 38 8.89 -7.13 -3.04
CA THR A 38 9.00 -7.47 -1.62
C THR A 38 8.47 -6.33 -0.74
N THR A 39 8.89 -5.10 -1.00
CA THR A 39 8.47 -3.93 -0.18
C THR A 39 6.98 -3.60 -0.36
N ILE A 40 6.43 -3.80 -1.56
CA ILE A 40 4.99 -3.66 -1.82
C ILE A 40 4.21 -4.72 -1.05
N ALA A 41 4.62 -5.99 -1.14
CA ALA A 41 3.97 -7.09 -0.44
C ALA A 41 3.96 -6.87 1.08
N GLU A 42 5.12 -6.57 1.67
CA GLU A 42 5.24 -6.29 3.10
C GLU A 42 4.33 -5.14 3.55
N THR A 43 4.21 -4.08 2.72
CA THR A 43 3.33 -2.96 3.06
C THR A 43 1.86 -3.33 2.97
N ALA A 44 1.49 -4.09 1.94
CA ALA A 44 0.12 -4.56 1.78
C ALA A 44 -0.30 -5.40 3.00
N GLU A 45 0.56 -6.35 3.41
CA GLU A 45 0.33 -7.25 4.55
C GLU A 45 0.24 -6.50 5.87
N ARG A 46 1.11 -5.51 6.10
CA ARG A 46 1.20 -4.81 7.39
C ARG A 46 0.30 -3.60 7.52
N SER A 47 -0.12 -2.98 6.41
CA SER A 47 -0.86 -1.72 6.43
C SER A 47 -2.20 -1.80 5.69
N TYR A 48 -2.19 -2.07 4.38
CA TYR A 48 -3.40 -1.92 3.57
C TYR A 48 -4.45 -2.98 3.89
N ILE A 49 -4.04 -4.26 3.98
CA ILE A 49 -4.94 -5.37 4.27
C ILE A 49 -5.56 -5.23 5.67
N PRO A 50 -4.79 -4.96 6.74
CA PRO A 50 -5.37 -4.71 8.06
C PRO A 50 -6.33 -3.52 8.09
N ALA A 51 -5.97 -2.40 7.45
CA ALA A 51 -6.82 -1.22 7.41
C ALA A 51 -8.15 -1.50 6.69
N LEU A 52 -8.11 -2.12 5.51
CA LEU A 52 -9.31 -2.49 4.75
C LEU A 52 -10.17 -3.51 5.52
N THR A 53 -9.54 -4.46 6.22
CA THR A 53 -10.25 -5.44 7.06
C THR A 53 -11.00 -4.74 8.20
N ALA A 54 -10.35 -3.82 8.90
CA ALA A 54 -10.97 -3.04 9.97
C ALA A 54 -12.13 -2.18 9.46
N LEU A 55 -11.96 -1.51 8.32
CA LEU A 55 -13.02 -0.72 7.68
C LEU A 55 -14.21 -1.60 7.26
N LEU A 56 -13.94 -2.77 6.67
CA LEU A 56 -14.98 -3.72 6.29
C LEU A 56 -15.77 -4.21 7.51
N GLN A 57 -15.09 -4.51 8.62
CA GLN A 57 -15.73 -4.90 9.88
C GLN A 57 -16.62 -3.78 10.42
N ALA A 58 -16.15 -2.52 10.41
CA ALA A 58 -16.93 -1.37 10.85
C ALA A 58 -18.21 -1.19 10.02
N VAL A 59 -18.12 -1.33 8.69
CA VAL A 59 -19.28 -1.26 7.79
C VAL A 59 -20.27 -2.41 8.05
N LYS A 60 -19.77 -3.64 8.24
CA LYS A 60 -20.62 -4.80 8.56
C LYS A 60 -21.35 -4.61 9.90
N TYR A 61 -20.63 -4.17 10.93
CA TYR A 61 -21.21 -3.90 12.24
C TYR A 61 -22.30 -2.83 12.17
N GLN A 62 -22.06 -1.73 11.43
CA GLN A 62 -23.06 -0.68 11.23
C GLN A 62 -24.32 -1.18 10.52
N LYS A 63 -24.19 -2.05 9.52
CA LYS A 63 -25.35 -2.68 8.86
C LYS A 63 -26.18 -3.52 9.83
N VAL A 64 -25.53 -4.31 10.70
CA VAL A 64 -26.22 -5.13 11.72
C VAL A 64 -26.95 -4.26 12.74
N LEU A 65 -26.35 -3.15 13.18
CA LEU A 65 -27.03 -2.22 14.08
C LEU A 65 -28.28 -1.62 13.44
N LYS A 66 -28.20 -1.24 12.16
CA LYS A 66 -29.35 -0.70 11.41
C LYS A 66 -30.46 -1.72 11.14
N SER A 67 -30.16 -3.02 11.08
CA SER A 67 -31.18 -4.05 10.91
C SER A 67 -31.86 -4.48 12.22
N LYS A 68 -31.32 -4.06 13.37
CA LYS A 68 -31.86 -4.34 14.71
C LYS A 68 -32.64 -3.16 15.32
N ALA A 69 -32.55 -1.99 14.70
CA ALA A 69 -33.33 -0.79 15.04
C ALA A 69 -34.53 -0.71 14.10
#